data_AF-V6U4J7-F1
#
_entry.id   AF-V6U4J7-F1
#
_cell.length_a   1.000
_cell.length_b   1.000
_cell.length_c   1.000
_cell.angle_alpha   90.00
_cell.angle_beta   90.00
_cell.angle_gamma   90.00
#
_symmetry.space_group_name_H-M   'P 1'
#
loop_
_entity.id
_entity.type
_entity.pdbx_description
1 polymer ?
#
loop_
_entity_poly.entity_id
_entity_poly.type
_entity_poly.pdbx_seq_one_letter_code
_entity_poly.pdbx_strand_id
1 'polypeptide(L)'
;MASDTRVPHTIKIQWKELGVTTGVFLGLGVIAVLFSLATKKGHRSTVIITACGTTLCFWLMWFCTYAIQINPLLKPQITVDMPEENT
;
A
#
# COMPACT_ATOMS: atom_id res chain seq x y z
N MET A 1 -14.57 -16.81 32.95
CA MET A 1 -13.69 -17.46 31.95
C MET A 1 -14.15 -16.96 30.60
N ALA A 2 -13.42 -16.03 29.97
CA ALA A 2 -13.81 -15.49 28.67
C ALA A 2 -13.63 -16.57 27.61
N SER A 3 -14.73 -16.96 26.96
CA SER A 3 -14.71 -17.92 25.85
C SER A 3 -13.95 -17.30 24.68
N ASP A 4 -12.78 -17.85 24.37
CA ASP A 4 -11.93 -17.41 23.26
C ASP A 4 -12.59 -17.83 21.93
N THR A 5 -13.39 -16.92 21.37
CA THR A 5 -14.07 -17.05 20.08
C THR A 5 -13.21 -16.51 18.92
N ARG A 6 -11.89 -16.78 18.94
CA ARG A 6 -11.03 -16.43 17.79
C ARG A 6 -11.36 -17.32 16.60
N VAL A 7 -12.06 -16.75 15.62
CA VAL A 7 -12.21 -17.32 14.28
C VAL A 7 -10.79 -17.48 13.70
N PRO A 8 -10.40 -18.66 13.18
CA PRO A 8 -9.09 -18.84 12.58
C PRO A 8 -8.98 -17.99 11.31
N HIS A 9 -8.38 -16.80 11.43
CA HIS A 9 -8.06 -15.95 10.30
C HIS A 9 -6.86 -16.55 9.58
N THR A 10 -7.13 -17.33 8.53
CA THR A 10 -6.09 -17.80 7.60
C THR A 10 -5.52 -16.57 6.88
N ILE A 11 -4.33 -16.13 7.29
CA ILE A 11 -3.60 -15.04 6.65
C ILE A 11 -3.15 -15.50 5.27
N LYS A 12 -3.94 -15.18 4.24
CA LYS A 12 -3.52 -15.39 2.84
C LYS A 12 -2.71 -14.16 2.41
N ILE A 13 -1.44 -14.12 2.77
CA ILE A 13 -0.53 -13.10 2.24
C ILE A 13 -0.54 -13.23 0.72
N GLN A 14 -1.14 -12.25 0.04
CA GLN A 14 -1.20 -12.19 -1.41
C GLN A 14 0.16 -11.66 -1.92
N TRP A 15 1.22 -12.46 -1.75
CA TRP A 15 2.59 -12.14 -2.18
C TRP A 15 2.68 -11.71 -3.66
N LYS A 16 1.74 -12.20 -4.48
CA LYS A 16 1.60 -11.81 -5.89
C LYS A 16 1.25 -10.32 -6.03
N GLU A 17 0.26 -9.84 -5.29
CA GLU A 17 -0.17 -8.44 -5.33
C GLU A 17 0.93 -7.49 -4.83
N LEU A 18 1.64 -7.91 -3.76
CA LEU A 18 2.79 -7.18 -3.24
C LEU A 18 3.92 -7.07 -4.28
N GLY A 19 4.23 -8.17 -4.97
CA GLY A 19 5.26 -8.20 -6.01
C GLY A 19 4.89 -7.33 -7.21
N VAL A 20 3.63 -7.40 -7.67
CA VAL A 20 3.14 -6.61 -8.81
C VAL A 20 3.21 -5.11 -8.52
N THR A 21 2.65 -4.67 -7.40
CA THR A 21 2.65 -3.25 -7.01
C THR A 21 4.06 -2.71 -6.80
N THR A 22 4.95 -3.47 -6.16
CA THR A 22 6.36 -3.10 -6.00
C THR A 22 7.07 -2.95 -7.35
N GLY A 23 6.81 -3.89 -8.28
CA GLY A 23 7.32 -3.81 -9.64
C GLY A 23 6.86 -2.55 -10.38
N VAL A 24 5.59 -2.16 -10.23
CA VAL A 24 5.04 -0.94 -10.83
C VAL A 24 5.73 0.31 -10.29
N PHE A 25 5.89 0.44 -8.98
CA PHE A 25 6.56 1.60 -8.37
C PHE A 25 8.04 1.69 -8.78
N LEU A 26 8.75 0.56 -8.82
CA LEU A 26 10.13 0.53 -9.29
C LEU A 26 10.23 0.88 -10.78
N GLY A 27 9.34 0.36 -11.62
CA GLY A 27 9.28 0.69 -13.04
C GLY A 27 9.07 2.18 -13.29
N LEU A 28 8.08 2.78 -12.61
CA LEU A 28 7.83 4.22 -12.67
C LEU A 28 9.02 5.05 -12.15
N GLY A 29 9.65 4.61 -11.06
CA GLY A 29 10.85 5.25 -10.52
C GLY A 29 12.01 5.24 -11.52
N VAL A 30 12.28 4.11 -12.16
CA VAL A 30 13.32 3.98 -13.19
C VAL A 30 13.03 4.89 -14.39
N ILE A 31 11.78 4.91 -14.87
CA ILE A 31 11.37 5.80 -15.98
C ILE A 31 11.58 7.26 -15.59
N ALA A 32 11.17 7.66 -14.39
CA ALA A 32 11.33 9.04 -13.90
C ALA A 32 12.82 9.44 -13.80
N VAL A 33 13.68 8.53 -13.35
CA VAL A 33 15.14 8.75 -13.32
C VAL A 33 15.69 8.87 -14.73
N LEU A 34 15.37 7.95 -15.64
CA LEU A 34 15.83 7.99 -17.04
C LEU A 34 15.41 9.29 -17.74
N PHE A 35 14.17 9.73 -17.54
CA PHE A 35 13.69 11.00 -18.06
C PHE A 35 14.45 12.20 -17.47
N SER A 36 14.74 12.15 -16.16
CA SER A 36 15.55 13.17 -15.48
C SER A 36 16.99 13.19 -15.97
N LEU A 37 17.55 12.05 -16.37
CA LEU A 37 18.89 11.97 -16.96
C LEU A 37 18.98 12.67 -18.34
N ALA A 38 17.86 12.78 -19.07
CA ALA A 38 17.78 13.48 -20.35
C ALA A 38 17.67 15.02 -20.20
N THR A 39 17.51 15.55 -18.99
CA THR A 39 17.35 16.99 -18.74
C THR A 39 18.68 17.75 -18.62
N LYS A 40 18.65 19.06 -18.91
CA LYS A 40 19.83 19.95 -18.94
C LYS A 40 20.59 19.96 -17.60
N LYS A 41 21.93 20.05 -17.70
CA LYS A 41 22.96 19.76 -16.68
C LYS A 41 22.86 20.52 -15.34
N GLY A 42 22.10 21.60 -15.24
CA GLY A 42 22.14 22.54 -14.10
C GLY A 42 21.58 22.01 -12.77
N HIS A 43 20.53 21.19 -12.79
CA HIS A 43 19.83 20.74 -11.57
C HIS A 43 19.59 19.21 -11.52
N ARG A 44 20.32 18.46 -12.34
CA ARG A 44 20.09 17.02 -12.56
C ARG A 44 20.16 16.20 -11.28
N SER A 45 21.10 16.48 -10.38
CA SER A 45 21.27 15.73 -9.13
C SER A 45 20.06 15.91 -8.19
N THR A 46 19.62 17.15 -8.00
CA THR A 46 18.43 17.47 -7.18
C THR A 46 17.19 16.80 -7.73
N VAL A 47 16.96 16.87 -9.05
CA VAL A 47 15.77 16.29 -9.69
C VAL A 47 15.73 14.77 -9.52
N ILE A 48 16.87 14.09 -9.68
CA ILE A 48 16.95 12.63 -9.51
C ILE A 48 16.71 12.23 -8.06
N ILE A 49 17.33 12.92 -7.10
CA ILE A 49 17.16 12.63 -5.67
C ILE A 49 15.70 12.84 -5.27
N THR A 50 15.07 13.93 -5.72
CA THR A 50 13.65 14.18 -5.45
C THR A 50 12.76 13.13 -6.09
N ALA A 51 13.02 12.71 -7.34
CA ALA A 51 12.25 11.68 -8.02
C ALA A 51 12.38 10.29 -7.36
N CYS A 52 13.59 9.90 -6.97
CA CYS A 52 13.82 8.67 -6.21
C CYS A 52 13.17 8.74 -4.83
N GLY A 53 13.35 9.86 -4.13
CA GLY A 53 12.82 10.07 -2.77
C GLY A 53 11.30 10.04 -2.74
N THR A 54 10.61 10.69 -3.68
CA THR A 54 9.14 10.65 -3.77
C THR A 54 8.64 9.27 -4.12
N THR A 55 9.24 8.59 -5.09
CA THR A 55 8.84 7.22 -5.47
C THR A 55 8.97 6.26 -4.30
N LEU A 56 10.09 6.30 -3.57
CA LEU A 56 10.31 5.49 -2.37
C LEU A 56 9.31 5.85 -1.26
N CYS A 57 9.05 7.14 -1.04
CA CYS A 57 8.09 7.60 -0.03
C CYS A 57 6.68 7.06 -0.29
N PHE A 58 6.20 7.17 -1.53
CA PHE A 58 4.88 6.65 -1.91
C PHE A 58 4.80 5.13 -1.81
N TRP A 59 5.88 4.42 -2.21
CA TRP A 59 5.95 2.98 -2.05
C TRP A 59 5.90 2.56 -0.57
N LEU A 60 6.65 3.24 0.31
CA LEU A 60 6.66 2.97 1.74
C LEU A 60 5.29 3.22 2.39
N MET A 61 4.63 4.34 2.05
CA MET A 61 3.28 4.63 2.56
C MET A 61 2.26 3.55 2.15
N TRP A 62 2.31 3.12 0.89
CA TRP A 62 1.47 2.02 0.41
C TRP A 62 1.78 0.71 1.13
N PHE A 63 3.07 0.36 1.28
CA PHE A 63 3.50 -0.85 1.96
C PHE A 63 3.06 -0.88 3.43
N CYS A 64 3.22 0.24 4.16
CA CYS A 64 2.81 0.35 5.55
C CYS A 64 1.30 0.15 5.73
N THR A 65 0.49 0.79 4.88
CA THR A 65 -0.97 0.64 4.94
C THR A 65 -1.43 -0.77 4.54
N TYR A 66 -0.74 -1.42 3.61
CA TYR A 66 -0.94 -2.84 3.28
C TYR A 66 -0.58 -3.74 4.48
N ALA A 67 0.58 -3.55 5.10
CA ALA A 67 1.07 -4.36 6.20
C ALA A 67 0.15 -4.33 7.43
N ILE A 68 -0.41 -3.16 7.77
CA ILE A 68 -1.37 -3.00 8.88
C ILE A 68 -2.62 -3.86 8.67
N GLN A 69 -3.02 -4.09 7.42
CA GLN A 69 -4.22 -4.86 7.06
C GLN A 69 -3.96 -6.38 6.94
N ILE A 70 -2.70 -6.84 6.94
CA ILE A 70 -2.37 -8.27 6.79
C ILE A 70 -2.83 -9.08 8.01
N ASN A 71 -2.70 -8.52 9.22
CA ASN A 71 -3.11 -9.17 10.45
C ASN A 71 -3.92 -8.20 11.32
N PRO A 72 -5.19 -7.95 10.97
CA PRO A 72 -6.02 -6.99 11.68
C PRO A 72 -6.43 -7.57 13.04
N LEU A 73 -6.04 -6.88 14.12
CA LEU A 73 -6.46 -7.22 15.48
C LEU A 73 -7.87 -6.70 15.80
N LEU A 74 -8.34 -5.71 15.05
CA LEU A 74 -9.63 -5.07 15.20
C LEU A 74 -10.52 -5.42 14.02
N LYS A 75 -11.75 -5.86 14.29
CA LYS A 75 -12.78 -6.07 13.29
C LYS A 75 -13.79 -4.92 13.37
N PRO A 76 -14.20 -4.30 12.24
CA PRO A 76 -15.23 -3.28 12.27
C PRO A 76 -16.55 -3.88 12.78
N GLN A 77 -17.18 -3.21 13.75
CA GLN A 77 -18.53 -3.48 14.22
C GLN A 77 -19.47 -2.55 13.46
N ILE A 78 -20.08 -3.06 12.39
CA ILE A 78 -21.06 -2.31 11.60
C ILE A 78 -22.44 -2.79 12.07
N THR A 79 -23.14 -1.96 12.82
CA THR A 79 -24.57 -2.14 13.10
C THR A 79 -25.33 -1.38 12.01
N VAL A 80 -25.86 -2.11 11.03
CA VAL A 80 -26.78 -1.53 10.04
C VAL A 80 -28.19 -1.80 10.56
N ASP A 81 -28.89 -0.77 11.01
CA ASP A 81 -30.33 -0.88 11.26
C ASP A 81 -31.01 -1.11 9.90
N MET A 82 -31.43 -2.34 9.64
CA MET A 82 -32.31 -2.63 8.51
C MET A 82 -33.69 -2.06 8.85
N PRO A 83 -34.27 -1.16 8.05
CA PRO A 83 -35.63 -0.72 8.27
C PRO A 83 -36.55 -1.94 8.12
N GLU A 84 -37.34 -2.23 9.16
CA GLU A 84 -38.45 -3.20 9.09
C GLU A 84 -39.39 -2.81 7.94
N GLU A 85 -39.35 -3.58 6.86
CA GLU A 85 -40.36 -3.57 5.82
C GLU A 85 -41.63 -4.25 6.39
N ASN A 86 -42.46 -3.45 7.06
CA ASN A 86 -43.79 -3.88 7.52
C ASN A 86 -44.69 -4.12 6.30
N THR A 87 -44.95 -5.40 5.99
CA THR A 87 -46.01 -5.86 5.09
C THR A 87 -47.28 -6.13 5.87
#